data_AF-A0A2H1V984-F1
#
_entry.id   AF-A0A2H1V984-F1
#
_cell.length_a   1.000
_cell.length_b   1.000
_cell.length_c   1.000
_cell.angle_alpha   90.00
_cell.angle_beta   90.00
_cell.angle_gamma   90.00
#
_symmetry.space_group_name_H-M   'P 1'
#
loop_
_entity.id
_entity.type
_entity.pdbx_description
1 polymer ?
#
loop_
_entity_poly.entity_id
_entity_poly.type
_entity_poly.pdbx_seq_one_letter_code
_entity_poly.pdbx_strand_id
1 'polypeptide(L)'
;MAFTILGACAVYVILLVESVKQIVDFYYVDNGISTTMYCLMFLVPILLFTQIKNLKYLAPFSGFANVLLVLTFLICLYYICSDFQPIDSKPMSVDIGKLPLFIGTVIFAMEGIGVVLPVENTMAKPNHFLGCPGVLNITMSVVVLLYMIMGFLGYVRYGDAAKGSITLNLDTSEM
;
A
#
# COMPACT_ATOMS: atom_id res chain seq x y z
N MET A 1 -6.43 10.35 -17.17
CA MET A 1 -5.03 9.94 -16.89
C MET A 1 -4.30 10.96 -16.01
N ALA A 2 -4.25 12.26 -16.34
CA ALA A 2 -3.59 13.25 -15.48
C ALA A 2 -4.19 13.30 -14.06
N PHE A 3 -5.53 13.37 -13.94
CA PHE A 3 -6.21 13.38 -12.63
C PHE A 3 -6.02 12.10 -11.82
N THR A 4 -5.98 10.93 -12.47
CA THR A 4 -5.79 9.65 -11.78
C THR A 4 -4.37 9.55 -11.22
N ILE A 5 -3.35 9.94 -12.00
CA ILE A 5 -1.95 9.96 -11.55
C ILE A 5 -1.75 10.99 -10.43
N LEU A 6 -2.33 12.19 -10.56
CA LEU A 6 -2.27 13.20 -9.49
C LEU A 6 -2.92 12.71 -8.20
N GLY A 7 -4.10 12.08 -8.29
CA GLY A 7 -4.78 11.48 -7.15
C GLY A 7 -3.94 10.35 -6.52
N ALA A 8 -3.38 9.47 -7.35
CA ALA A 8 -2.53 8.38 -6.87
C ALA A 8 -1.29 8.90 -6.13
N CYS A 9 -0.59 9.88 -6.70
CA CYS A 9 0.55 10.53 -6.05
C CYS A 9 0.17 11.15 -4.70
N ALA A 10 -0.98 11.82 -4.63
CA ALA A 10 -1.46 12.42 -3.38
C ALA A 10 -1.71 11.35 -2.30
N VAL A 11 -2.35 10.23 -2.64
CA VAL A 11 -2.59 9.12 -1.71
C VAL A 11 -1.27 8.50 -1.24
N TYR A 12 -0.29 8.28 -2.12
CA TYR A 12 1.02 7.78 -1.73
C TYR A 12 1.74 8.71 -0.74
N VAL A 13 1.69 10.03 -0.97
CA VAL A 13 2.30 11.02 -0.06
C VAL A 13 1.60 10.98 1.30
N ILE A 14 0.27 10.93 1.33
CA ILE A 14 -0.50 10.86 2.58
C ILE A 14 -0.15 9.59 3.36
N LEU A 15 -0.14 8.41 2.71
CA LEU A 15 0.21 7.15 3.37
C LEU A 15 1.65 7.15 3.92
N LEU A 16 2.59 7.73 3.18
CA LEU A 16 3.97 7.89 3.63
C LEU A 16 4.02 8.76 4.89
N VAL A 17 3.36 9.91 4.85
CA VAL A 17 3.34 10.88 5.96
C VAL A 17 2.65 10.29 7.18
N GLU A 18 1.53 9.59 7.02
CA GLU A 18 0.84 8.93 8.13
C GLU A 18 1.72 7.84 8.78
N SER A 19 2.44 7.06 7.98
CA SER A 19 3.37 6.04 8.49
C SER A 19 4.54 6.66 9.26
N VAL A 20 5.12 7.75 8.74
CA VAL A 20 6.19 8.49 9.44
C VAL A 20 5.65 9.15 10.70
N LYS A 21 4.49 9.79 10.64
CA LYS A 21 3.86 10.46 11.77
C LYS A 21 3.54 9.48 12.89
N GLN A 22 3.05 8.27 12.57
CA GLN A 22 2.83 7.22 13.58
C GLN A 22 4.12 6.89 14.36
N ILE A 23 5.27 6.86 13.67
CA ILE A 23 6.57 6.63 14.31
C ILE A 23 7.03 7.85 15.11
N VAL A 24 6.88 9.06 14.56
CA VAL A 24 7.32 10.29 15.24
C VAL A 24 6.50 10.56 16.49
N ASP A 25 5.17 10.40 16.42
CA ASP A 25 4.26 10.60 17.55
C ASP A 25 4.53 9.58 18.68
N PHE A 26 5.10 8.42 18.36
CA PHE A 26 5.55 7.44 19.36
C PHE A 26 6.77 7.92 20.16
N TYR A 27 7.78 8.52 19.50
CA TYR A 27 8.99 9.01 20.17
C TYR A 27 8.83 10.42 20.77
N TYR A 28 8.02 11.28 20.15
CA TYR A 28 7.78 12.67 20.55
C TYR A 28 6.28 12.90 20.73
N VAL A 29 5.82 12.70 21.96
CA VAL A 29 4.43 12.99 22.34
C VAL A 29 4.21 14.50 22.22
N ASP A 30 3.19 14.88 21.43
CA ASP A 30 2.68 16.25 21.29
C ASP A 30 3.58 17.27 20.55
N ASN A 31 4.06 16.90 19.37
CA ASN A 31 4.81 17.84 18.51
C ASN A 31 4.00 19.03 17.96
N GLY A 32 2.68 19.13 18.18
CA GLY A 32 1.84 20.26 17.72
C GLY A 32 1.78 20.49 16.20
N ILE A 33 2.50 19.69 15.41
CA ILE A 33 2.61 19.81 13.95
C ILE A 33 1.46 19.03 13.30
N SER A 34 0.65 19.74 12.52
CA SER A 34 -0.43 19.16 11.71
C SER A 34 0.10 18.25 10.60
N THR A 35 -0.65 17.19 10.26
CA THR A 35 -0.34 16.26 9.17
C THR A 35 -0.07 16.99 7.84
N THR A 36 -0.79 18.09 7.57
CA THR A 36 -0.60 18.91 6.36
C THR A 36 0.81 19.51 6.27
N MET A 37 1.41 19.88 7.40
CA MET A 37 2.74 20.47 7.45
C MET A 37 3.83 19.39 7.23
N TYR A 38 3.62 18.17 7.72
CA TYR A 38 4.45 17.03 7.35
C TYR A 38 4.34 16.72 5.84
N CYS A 39 3.14 16.77 5.25
CA CYS A 39 2.98 16.60 3.81
C CYS A 39 3.79 17.63 3.01
N LEU A 40 3.75 18.91 3.39
CA LEU A 40 4.55 19.95 2.74
C LEU A 40 6.05 19.72 2.89
N MET A 41 6.51 19.29 4.06
CA MET A 41 7.92 18.99 4.32
C MET A 41 8.42 17.81 3.47
N PHE A 42 7.62 16.74 3.34
CA PHE A 42 7.95 15.57 2.54
C PHE A 42 7.78 15.79 1.03
N LEU A 43 6.95 16.76 0.60
CA LEU A 43 6.79 17.09 -0.81
C LEU A 43 8.12 17.51 -1.45
N VAL A 44 8.91 18.34 -0.77
CA VAL A 44 10.18 18.89 -1.28
C VAL A 44 11.19 17.78 -1.65
N PRO A 45 11.56 16.84 -0.75
CA PRO A 45 12.46 15.75 -1.12
C PRO A 45 11.84 14.81 -2.17
N ILE A 46 10.53 14.54 -2.11
CA ILE A 46 9.86 13.70 -3.12
C ILE A 46 9.99 14.31 -4.52
N LEU A 47 9.84 15.63 -4.66
CA LEU A 47 10.04 16.33 -5.94
C LEU A 47 11.47 16.23 -6.47
N LEU A 48 12.47 16.13 -5.60
CA LEU A 48 13.85 15.89 -6.01
C LEU A 48 14.04 14.45 -6.49
N PHE A 49 13.48 13.46 -5.77
CA PHE A 49 13.55 12.06 -6.16
C PHE A 49 12.81 11.75 -7.47
N THR A 50 11.71 12.46 -7.78
CA THR A 50 10.96 12.26 -9.03
C THR A 50 11.70 12.75 -10.27
N GLN A 51 12.80 13.51 -10.14
CA GLN A 51 13.66 13.90 -11.26
C GLN A 51 14.56 12.78 -11.78
N ILE A 52 14.58 11.62 -11.13
CA ILE A 52 15.37 10.47 -11.58
C ILE A 52 14.73 9.86 -12.83
N LYS A 53 15.28 10.20 -14.00
CA LYS A 53 14.77 9.72 -15.31
C LYS A 53 15.13 8.27 -15.61
N ASN A 54 16.13 7.70 -14.91
CA ASN A 54 16.67 6.37 -15.19
C ASN A 54 16.22 5.36 -14.13
N LEU A 55 15.17 4.60 -14.43
CA LEU A 55 14.61 3.55 -13.56
C LEU A 55 15.63 2.46 -13.19
N LYS A 56 16.70 2.28 -13.99
CA LYS A 56 17.77 1.31 -13.69
C LYS A 56 18.47 1.57 -12.35
N TYR A 57 18.60 2.83 -11.94
CA TYR A 57 19.20 3.15 -10.63
C TYR A 57 18.25 2.84 -9.46
N LEU A 58 16.93 2.86 -9.71
CA LEU A 58 15.93 2.50 -8.72
C LEU A 58 15.77 0.98 -8.59
N ALA A 59 16.11 0.18 -9.60
CA ALA A 59 15.93 -1.26 -9.59
C ALA A 59 16.54 -1.99 -8.36
N PRO A 60 17.82 -1.79 -7.97
CA PRO A 60 18.38 -2.45 -6.79
C PRO A 60 17.73 -1.98 -5.48
N PHE A 61 17.42 -0.68 -5.38
CA PHE A 61 16.72 -0.11 -4.23
C PHE A 61 15.29 -0.65 -4.11
N SER A 62 14.58 -0.77 -5.24
CA SER A 62 13.26 -1.38 -5.33
C SER A 62 13.30 -2.86 -4.96
N GLY A 63 14.34 -3.59 -5.36
CA GLY A 63 14.55 -4.98 -4.93
C GLY A 63 14.61 -5.11 -3.42
N PHE A 64 15.39 -4.25 -2.75
CA PHE A 64 15.45 -4.21 -1.28
C PHE A 64 14.11 -3.80 -0.66
N ALA A 65 13.46 -2.77 -1.21
CA ALA A 65 12.14 -2.33 -0.75
C ALA A 65 11.08 -3.43 -0.87
N ASN A 66 11.13 -4.25 -1.93
CA ASN A 66 10.23 -5.39 -2.11
C ASN A 66 10.46 -6.47 -1.04
N VAL A 67 11.70 -6.71 -0.61
CA VAL A 67 12.00 -7.62 0.51
C VAL A 67 11.38 -7.08 1.81
N LEU A 68 11.53 -5.79 2.08
CA LEU A 68 10.89 -5.16 3.24
C LEU A 68 9.36 -5.22 3.15
N LEU A 69 8.78 -5.05 1.96
CA LEU A 69 7.34 -5.17 1.74
C LEU A 69 6.84 -6.57 2.08
N VAL A 70 7.54 -7.62 1.62
CA VAL A 70 7.22 -9.01 1.97
C VAL A 70 7.36 -9.25 3.48
N LEU A 71 8.40 -8.70 4.11
CA LEU A 71 8.57 -8.81 5.56
C LEU A 71 7.42 -8.13 6.32
N THR A 72 7.03 -6.92 5.94
CA THR A 72 5.88 -6.20 6.50
C THR A 72 4.60 -7.01 6.34
N PHE A 73 4.39 -7.62 5.17
CA PHE A 73 3.24 -8.50 4.94
C PHE A 73 3.23 -9.69 5.92
N LEU A 74 4.37 -10.36 6.10
CA LEU A 74 4.49 -11.48 7.05
C LEU A 74 4.25 -11.06 8.50
N ILE A 75 4.77 -9.90 8.90
CA ILE A 75 4.56 -9.35 10.24
C ILE A 75 3.08 -9.03 10.46
N CYS A 76 2.43 -8.34 9.52
CA CYS A 76 1.00 -8.06 9.60
C CYS A 76 0.18 -9.35 9.72
N LEU A 77 0.50 -10.36 8.90
CA LEU A 77 -0.18 -11.65 8.92
C LEU A 77 0.01 -12.36 10.27
N TYR A 78 1.21 -12.31 10.85
CA TYR A 78 1.51 -12.85 12.17
C TYR A 78 0.64 -12.21 13.26
N TYR A 79 0.58 -10.87 13.33
CA TYR A 79 -0.23 -10.16 14.32
C TYR A 79 -1.74 -10.38 14.14
N ILE A 80 -2.20 -10.44 12.89
CA ILE A 80 -3.60 -10.71 12.58
C ILE A 80 -4.00 -12.13 13.03
N CYS A 81 -3.11 -13.11 12.80
CA CYS A 81 -3.38 -14.51 13.14
C CYS A 81 -3.15 -14.86 14.62
N SER A 82 -2.41 -14.05 15.37
CA SER A 82 -2.08 -14.34 16.78
C SER A 82 -3.27 -14.11 17.73
N ASP A 83 -4.20 -13.22 17.38
CA ASP A 83 -5.36 -12.87 18.21
C ASP A 83 -6.68 -12.90 17.41
N PHE A 84 -7.21 -14.08 17.14
CA PHE A 84 -8.52 -14.21 16.50
C PHE A 84 -9.64 -13.91 17.50
N GLN A 85 -10.35 -12.79 17.31
CA GLN A 85 -11.64 -12.58 17.95
C GLN A 85 -12.72 -13.47 17.29
N PRO A 86 -13.71 -13.96 18.05
CA PRO A 86 -14.76 -14.81 17.51
C PRO A 86 -15.57 -14.10 16.41
N ILE A 87 -15.67 -14.77 15.25
CA ILE A 87 -16.28 -14.27 14.00
C ILE A 87 -17.76 -13.89 14.19
N ASP A 88 -18.45 -14.52 15.15
CA ASP A 88 -19.89 -14.34 15.41
C ASP A 88 -20.30 -12.94 15.87
N SER A 89 -19.34 -12.09 16.26
CA SER A 89 -19.61 -10.76 16.80
C SER A 89 -19.56 -9.62 15.77
N LYS A 90 -19.21 -9.90 14.51
CA LYS A 90 -19.00 -8.87 13.48
C LYS A 90 -20.17 -8.79 12.49
N PRO A 91 -20.59 -7.57 12.09
CA PRO A 91 -21.67 -7.40 11.13
C PRO A 91 -21.28 -8.04 9.79
N MET A 92 -22.00 -9.08 9.37
CA MET A 92 -21.72 -9.78 8.12
C MET A 92 -22.07 -8.95 6.86
N SER A 93 -22.80 -7.84 7.05
CA SER A 93 -23.21 -6.93 5.97
C SER A 93 -22.55 -5.56 6.11
N VAL A 94 -21.85 -5.12 5.06
CA VAL A 94 -21.34 -3.76 4.93
C VAL A 94 -22.45 -2.86 4.41
N ASP A 95 -22.52 -1.63 4.94
CA ASP A 95 -23.42 -0.59 4.44
C ASP A 95 -23.18 -0.35 2.93
N ILE A 96 -24.25 -0.34 2.14
CA ILE A 96 -24.23 -0.05 0.70
C ILE A 96 -23.54 1.30 0.43
N GLY A 97 -23.66 2.27 1.35
CA GLY A 97 -22.98 3.56 1.26
C GLY A 97 -21.44 3.49 1.24
N LYS A 98 -20.84 2.40 1.76
CA LYS A 98 -19.38 2.18 1.78
C LYS A 98 -18.87 1.45 0.52
N LEU A 99 -19.75 0.89 -0.32
CA LEU A 99 -19.36 0.18 -1.54
C LEU A 99 -18.58 1.05 -2.54
N PRO A 100 -18.95 2.33 -2.80
CA PRO A 100 -18.18 3.18 -3.71
C PRO A 100 -16.74 3.41 -3.22
N LEU A 101 -16.55 3.56 -1.90
CA LEU A 101 -15.22 3.71 -1.31
C LEU A 101 -14.40 2.42 -1.49
N PHE A 102 -14.99 1.26 -1.21
CA PHE A 102 -14.35 -0.04 -1.41
C PHE A 102 -13.92 -0.25 -2.87
N ILE A 103 -14.81 -0.02 -3.83
CA ILE A 103 -14.50 -0.15 -5.26
C ILE A 103 -13.38 0.82 -5.64
N GLY A 104 -13.42 2.06 -5.15
CA GLY A 104 -12.36 3.05 -5.36
C GLY A 104 -11.00 2.59 -4.85
N THR A 105 -10.95 2.02 -3.64
CA THR A 105 -9.73 1.47 -3.05
C THR A 105 -9.20 0.27 -3.83
N VAL A 106 -10.07 -0.65 -4.30
CA VAL A 106 -9.66 -1.81 -5.10
C VAL A 106 -9.10 -1.36 -6.46
N ILE A 107 -9.78 -0.43 -7.14
CA ILE A 107 -9.30 0.11 -8.42
C ILE A 107 -7.95 0.82 -8.22
N PHE A 108 -7.82 1.61 -7.16
CA PHE A 108 -6.56 2.29 -6.83
C PHE A 108 -5.43 1.29 -6.55
N ALA A 109 -5.69 0.24 -5.77
CA ALA A 109 -4.70 -0.77 -5.43
C ALA A 109 -4.28 -1.65 -6.62
N MET A 110 -5.13 -1.75 -7.65
CA MET A 110 -4.86 -2.45 -8.92
C MET A 110 -4.27 -1.53 -9.98
N GLU A 111 -4.11 -0.23 -9.71
CA GLU A 111 -3.58 0.71 -10.70
C GLU A 111 -2.06 0.52 -10.89
N GLY A 112 -1.62 0.41 -12.14
CA GLY A 112 -0.19 0.26 -12.47
C GLY A 112 0.15 0.51 -13.93
N ILE A 113 -0.81 0.94 -14.76
CA ILE A 113 -0.65 1.04 -16.22
C ILE A 113 0.47 2.02 -16.59
N GLY A 114 0.68 3.08 -15.81
CA GLY A 114 1.73 4.06 -16.05
C GLY A 114 3.16 3.49 -16.00
N VAL A 115 3.36 2.37 -15.30
CA VAL A 115 4.67 1.71 -15.20
C VAL A 115 4.80 0.48 -16.09
N VAL A 116 3.72 0.03 -16.73
CA VAL A 116 3.72 -1.17 -17.58
C VAL A 116 4.68 -1.02 -18.77
N LEU A 117 4.56 0.04 -19.56
CA LEU A 117 5.38 0.24 -20.76
C LEU A 117 6.89 0.41 -20.44
N PRO A 118 7.29 1.23 -19.43
CA PRO A 118 8.68 1.28 -19.01
C PRO A 118 9.22 -0.08 -18.53
N VAL A 119 8.41 -0.84 -17.77
CA VAL A 119 8.80 -2.17 -17.29
C VAL A 119 8.99 -3.13 -18.47
N GLU A 120 8.03 -3.22 -19.38
CA GLU A 120 8.10 -4.04 -20.60
C GLU A 120 9.35 -3.70 -21.43
N ASN A 121 9.62 -2.42 -21.67
CA ASN A 121 10.81 -1.95 -22.40
C ASN A 121 12.15 -2.32 -21.74
N THR A 122 12.16 -2.59 -20.43
CA THR A 122 13.36 -2.99 -19.68
C THR A 122 13.51 -4.50 -19.50
N MET A 123 12.52 -5.30 -19.93
CA MET A 123 12.60 -6.75 -19.84
C MET A 123 13.56 -7.33 -20.87
N ALA A 124 14.26 -8.41 -20.49
CA ALA A 124 15.10 -9.16 -21.41
C ALA A 124 14.29 -9.81 -22.56
N LYS A 125 13.00 -10.10 -22.34
CA LYS A 125 12.08 -10.67 -23.33
C LYS A 125 10.71 -9.96 -23.28
N PRO A 126 10.54 -8.80 -23.92
CA PRO A 126 9.30 -8.01 -23.86
C PRO A 126 8.07 -8.77 -24.37
N ASN A 127 8.21 -9.60 -25.42
CA ASN A 127 7.12 -10.41 -25.98
C ASN A 127 6.49 -11.42 -24.99
N HIS A 128 7.18 -11.78 -23.91
CA HIS A 128 6.64 -12.64 -22.85
C HIS A 128 5.87 -11.86 -21.77
N PHE A 129 5.88 -10.53 -21.78
CA PHE A 129 5.17 -9.73 -20.80
C PHE A 129 3.65 -9.94 -20.88
N LEU A 130 3.11 -9.90 -22.11
CA LEU A 130 1.70 -10.14 -22.44
C LEU A 130 1.41 -11.54 -23.01
N GLY A 131 2.42 -12.40 -23.16
CA GLY A 131 2.25 -13.77 -23.67
C GLY A 131 1.43 -14.68 -22.75
N CYS A 132 1.31 -15.98 -23.06
CA CYS A 132 0.70 -16.98 -22.18
C CYS A 132 1.70 -18.10 -21.83
N PRO A 133 2.07 -18.28 -20.54
CA PRO A 133 1.67 -17.48 -19.38
C PRO A 133 2.52 -16.22 -19.26
N GLY A 134 1.85 -15.06 -19.28
CA GLY A 134 2.50 -13.76 -19.28
C GLY A 134 2.89 -13.31 -17.88
N VAL A 135 4.01 -12.62 -17.78
CA VAL A 135 4.50 -12.08 -16.50
C VAL A 135 3.44 -11.19 -15.85
N LEU A 136 2.70 -10.40 -16.64
CA LEU A 136 1.64 -9.54 -16.14
C LEU A 136 0.50 -10.33 -15.49
N ASN A 137 -0.01 -11.39 -16.15
CA ASN A 137 -1.16 -12.15 -15.65
C ASN A 137 -0.83 -12.91 -14.36
N ILE A 138 0.37 -13.52 -14.30
CA ILE A 138 0.85 -14.19 -13.08
C ILE A 138 0.99 -13.18 -11.95
N THR A 139 1.65 -12.04 -12.21
CA THR A 139 1.90 -11.01 -11.19
C THR A 139 0.58 -10.47 -10.64
N MET A 140 -0.37 -10.11 -11.51
CA MET A 140 -1.67 -9.60 -11.08
C MET A 140 -2.46 -10.64 -10.28
N SER A 141 -2.43 -11.90 -10.70
CA SER A 141 -3.10 -13.00 -9.98
C SER A 141 -2.55 -13.18 -8.56
N VAL A 142 -1.22 -13.11 -8.40
CA VAL A 142 -0.57 -13.18 -7.08
C VAL A 142 -0.96 -11.98 -6.22
N VAL A 143 -0.92 -10.76 -6.76
CA VAL A 143 -1.27 -9.53 -6.02
C VAL A 143 -2.74 -9.57 -5.56
N VAL A 144 -3.66 -9.97 -6.43
CA VAL A 144 -5.09 -10.10 -6.09
C VAL A 144 -5.29 -11.11 -4.95
N LEU A 145 -4.60 -12.26 -5.00
CA LEU A 145 -4.69 -13.28 -3.96
C LEU A 145 -4.16 -12.76 -2.62
N LEU A 146 -3.02 -12.07 -2.61
CA LEU A 146 -2.45 -11.47 -1.40
C LEU A 146 -3.38 -10.42 -0.79
N TYR A 147 -3.99 -9.56 -1.62
CA TYR A 147 -4.94 -8.56 -1.15
C TYR A 147 -6.23 -9.18 -0.61
N MET A 148 -6.73 -10.25 -1.22
CA MET A 148 -7.90 -10.97 -0.69
C MET A 148 -7.62 -11.58 0.69
N ILE A 149 -6.46 -12.23 0.87
CA ILE A 149 -6.08 -12.83 2.16
C ILE A 149 -5.98 -11.73 3.24
N MET A 150 -5.24 -10.66 2.95
CA MET A 150 -5.04 -9.57 3.91
C MET A 150 -6.33 -8.81 4.21
N GLY A 151 -7.16 -8.54 3.19
CA GLY A 151 -8.44 -7.87 3.36
C GLY A 151 -9.39 -8.70 4.22
N PHE A 152 -9.48 -10.00 3.96
CA PHE A 152 -10.33 -10.90 4.74
C PHE A 152 -9.85 -11.03 6.19
N LEU A 153 -8.58 -11.43 6.39
CA LEU A 153 -8.04 -11.64 7.74
C LEU A 153 -7.97 -10.32 8.54
N GLY A 154 -7.62 -9.22 7.89
CA GLY A 154 -7.62 -7.89 8.49
C GLY A 154 -9.01 -7.44 8.95
N TYR A 155 -10.06 -7.72 8.16
CA TYR A 155 -11.43 -7.46 8.58
C TYR A 155 -11.84 -8.35 9.76
N VAL A 156 -11.49 -9.64 9.73
CA VAL A 156 -11.74 -10.57 10.85
C VAL A 156 -11.06 -10.09 12.14
N ARG A 157 -9.86 -9.49 12.08
CA ARG A 157 -9.17 -8.95 13.26
C ARG A 157 -9.71 -7.59 13.71
N TYR A 158 -9.75 -6.60 12.82
CA TYR A 158 -10.00 -5.19 13.19
C TYR A 158 -11.46 -4.74 13.02
N GLY A 159 -12.24 -5.39 12.16
CA GLY A 159 -13.65 -5.05 11.94
C GLY A 159 -13.83 -3.60 11.52
N ASP A 160 -14.80 -2.90 12.12
CA ASP A 160 -15.06 -1.48 11.85
C ASP A 160 -13.98 -0.51 12.37
N ALA A 161 -13.06 -0.98 13.23
CA ALA A 161 -11.94 -0.18 13.70
C ALA A 161 -10.75 -0.15 12.72
N ALA A 162 -10.85 -0.86 11.59
CA ALA A 162 -9.81 -0.89 10.57
C ALA A 162 -9.56 0.51 9.99
N LYS A 163 -8.33 1.01 10.17
CA LYS A 163 -7.84 2.24 9.55
C LYS A 163 -7.55 2.05 8.05
N GLY A 164 -7.33 3.16 7.34
CA GLY A 164 -7.12 3.19 5.89
C GLY A 164 -5.92 2.40 5.35
N SER A 165 -4.95 2.07 6.21
CA SER A 165 -3.87 1.12 5.90
C SER A 165 -3.76 0.08 7.02
N ILE A 166 -3.44 -1.17 6.66
CA ILE A 166 -3.22 -2.24 7.65
C ILE A 166 -2.05 -1.92 8.59
N THR A 167 -1.03 -1.22 8.10
CA THR A 167 0.16 -0.86 8.89
C THR A 167 -0.18 0.07 10.06
N LEU A 168 -1.16 0.95 9.88
CA LEU A 168 -1.63 1.87 10.91
C LEU A 168 -2.44 1.18 12.02
N ASN A 169 -2.87 -0.06 11.78
CA ASN A 169 -3.61 -0.88 12.74
C ASN A 169 -2.71 -1.74 13.63
N LEU A 170 -1.40 -1.81 13.35
CA LEU A 170 -0.46 -2.41 14.29
C LEU A 170 -0.38 -1.56 15.54
N ASP A 171 -0.48 -2.21 16.70
CA ASP A 171 -0.38 -1.57 17.99
C ASP A 171 1.05 -1.05 18.17
N THR A 172 1.17 0.24 18.48
CA THR A 172 2.46 0.88 18.75
C THR A 172 2.92 0.69 20.19
N SER A 173 2.10 0.09 21.06
CA SER A 173 2.41 -0.09 22.49
C SER A 173 3.37 -1.25 22.82
N GLU A 174 3.65 -2.15 21.87
CA GLU A 174 4.58 -3.28 22.05
C GLU A 174 5.93 -3.10 21.32
N MET A 175 6.24 -1.89 20.84
CA MET A 175 7.56 -1.55 20.26
C MET A 175 8.51 -0.93 21.28
#